data_AF-A0A351MT22-F1
#
_entry.id   AF-A0A351MT22-F1
#
_cell.length_a   1.000
_cell.length_b   1.000
_cell.length_c   1.000
_cell.angle_alpha   90.00
_cell.angle_beta   90.00
_cell.angle_gamma   90.00
#
_symmetry.space_group_name_H-M   'P 1'
#
loop_
_entity.id
_entity.type
_entity.pdbx_description
1 polymer ?
#
loop_
_entity_poly.entity_id
_entity_poly.type
_entity_poly.pdbx_seq_one_letter_code
_entity_poly.pdbx_strand_id
1 'polypeptide(L)'
;ARFLTRICGRRWCAVRPRPPSPLPETAPPVSAFRLSLLLPGLLGLSLPAAEKIPETSLQASRVLVLANAADPDSLALARHYLAARAVPEANLLAWKMSSSESVAWRDFVATIWNPLLERLVAERWIDAIPMATRDAAGRRKYAPNGHRIDALVVCRGVPLKLEHDASLYAEAPPYTRRGEFRTNAGAVDAELSLLASPNYPINAFVPNPLFQNQAPSESELRQVVRVSRLDGPTAADAGALIDRAIAAEKTGPRGRAYVDIANRDATGDAWFETVARQLAEMGFDTSVDREPGTFPPHARFDAPVLYFGWYAGTLDGPFALPGFRFPPGAIALHLHSYSAATLRSADSGWTGPFIARGVTATVGNVHEPYLTFTHAPHLLLRALARGASWVEAVYFALPALSWQAVAIGDPLYRPFAPGRGSSAKADGEYSTRLESYDAVRRMKRLEAEGKSAEALEAALAEHRLRPGLVLGIAVARRQLDHGDVSGAAASLALVRPPSNPVADEWALFREMAALLQGAGKGEAALEWWRRLLSVPALGATLRLHWLPEAVRAARAEGASAQAEAWQTEQIRLTPLAPPSR
;
A
#
# COMPACT_ATOMS: atom_id res chain seq x y z
N ALA A 1 16.01 6.46 -31.08
CA ALA A 1 16.33 5.10 -31.57
C ALA A 1 17.75 5.11 -32.14
N ARG A 2 18.55 4.11 -31.75
CA ARG A 2 20.01 3.96 -31.99
C ARG A 2 20.91 4.88 -31.16
N PHE A 3 21.22 4.45 -29.94
CA PHE A 3 22.59 4.26 -29.42
C PHE A 3 22.44 3.85 -27.95
N LEU A 4 22.57 2.55 -27.66
CA LEU A 4 22.94 1.93 -26.38
C LEU A 4 22.52 0.45 -26.41
N THR A 5 23.24 -0.34 -27.22
CA THR A 5 23.25 -1.80 -27.06
C THR A 5 24.57 -2.31 -27.58
N ARG A 6 25.45 -2.69 -26.65
CA ARG A 6 26.59 -3.64 -26.74
C ARG A 6 27.75 -3.12 -25.89
N ILE A 7 28.05 -3.85 -24.82
CA ILE A 7 29.35 -4.49 -24.53
C ILE A 7 29.32 -4.87 -23.05
N CYS A 8 29.14 -6.18 -22.78
CA CYS A 8 30.07 -7.03 -22.01
C CYS A 8 29.33 -8.26 -21.46
N GLY A 9 29.30 -9.30 -22.28
CA GLY A 9 29.25 -10.66 -21.76
C GLY A 9 30.66 -11.09 -21.40
N ARG A 10 30.88 -11.52 -20.14
CA ARG A 10 31.95 -12.46 -19.80
C ARG A 10 31.44 -13.47 -18.77
N ARG A 11 31.65 -14.74 -19.15
CA ARG A 11 31.35 -15.97 -18.41
C ARG A 11 31.95 -15.92 -17.00
N TRP A 12 31.17 -16.28 -16.00
CA TRP A 12 31.68 -16.66 -14.68
C TRP A 12 31.63 -18.18 -14.57
N CYS A 13 32.81 -18.78 -14.38
CA CYS A 13 33.00 -20.19 -14.11
C CYS A 13 32.40 -20.57 -12.75
N ALA A 14 31.74 -21.72 -12.72
CA ALA A 14 31.16 -22.33 -11.53
C ALA A 14 32.23 -22.71 -10.50
N VAL A 15 32.06 -22.23 -9.26
CA VAL A 15 32.73 -22.76 -8.07
C VAL A 15 31.65 -23.43 -7.22
N ARG A 16 31.78 -24.75 -7.03
CA ARG A 16 30.88 -25.55 -6.17
C ARG A 16 31.08 -25.16 -4.69
N PRO A 17 30.01 -25.05 -3.88
CA PRO A 17 30.16 -24.95 -2.42
C PRO A 17 30.47 -26.34 -1.81
N ARG A 18 31.39 -26.35 -0.83
CA ARG A 18 31.68 -27.51 0.03
C ARG A 18 30.53 -27.75 1.03
N PRO A 19 30.24 -29.00 1.42
CA PRO A 19 29.26 -29.28 2.47
C PRO A 19 29.83 -28.95 3.87
N PRO A 20 28.99 -28.59 4.85
CA PRO A 20 29.42 -28.40 6.23
C PRO A 20 29.69 -29.76 6.91
N SER A 21 30.74 -29.81 7.74
CA SER A 21 31.08 -30.94 8.60
C SER A 21 30.19 -30.97 9.86
N PRO A 22 29.92 -32.16 10.44
CA PRO A 22 28.95 -32.31 11.53
C PRO A 22 29.55 -31.93 12.89
N LEU A 23 28.72 -31.36 13.77
CA LEU A 23 29.01 -31.21 15.20
C LEU A 23 28.56 -32.47 15.96
N PRO A 24 29.28 -32.89 17.01
CA PRO A 24 29.00 -34.15 17.69
C PRO A 24 27.87 -34.01 18.73
N GLU A 25 27.00 -35.01 18.73
CA GLU A 25 26.03 -35.33 19.79
C GLU A 25 26.75 -35.62 21.12
N THR A 26 26.22 -35.10 22.22
CA THR A 26 26.12 -35.82 23.51
C THR A 26 25.19 -35.06 24.46
N ALA A 27 24.05 -35.68 24.81
CA ALA A 27 23.27 -35.33 26.00
C ALA A 27 22.80 -36.65 26.66
N PRO A 28 22.94 -36.83 27.98
CA PRO A 28 22.43 -38.01 28.67
C PRO A 28 20.95 -37.83 29.09
N PRO A 29 20.23 -38.93 29.38
CA PRO A 29 18.78 -38.91 29.56
C PRO A 29 18.41 -38.57 31.00
N VAL A 30 17.30 -37.84 31.20
CA VAL A 30 16.65 -37.75 32.51
C VAL A 30 15.21 -38.21 32.40
N SER A 31 14.94 -39.15 33.29
CA SER A 31 13.79 -40.04 33.41
C SER A 31 12.45 -39.33 33.58
N ALA A 32 11.41 -40.01 33.11
CA ALA A 32 10.01 -39.70 33.36
C ALA A 32 9.64 -39.80 34.84
N PHE A 33 8.87 -38.83 35.33
CA PHE A 33 7.99 -39.03 36.47
C PHE A 33 6.59 -38.57 36.09
N ARG A 34 5.70 -39.56 35.93
CA ARG A 34 4.25 -39.36 35.92
C ARG A 34 3.81 -39.13 37.36
N LEU A 35 3.12 -38.04 37.64
CA LEU A 35 2.29 -37.93 38.83
C LEU A 35 0.87 -37.57 38.40
N SER A 36 0.00 -38.58 38.44
CA SER A 36 -1.44 -38.45 38.30
C SER A 36 -2.01 -37.93 39.63
N LEU A 37 -2.62 -36.76 39.63
CA LEU A 37 -3.50 -36.29 40.69
C LEU A 37 -4.83 -35.87 40.07
N LEU A 38 -5.82 -36.73 40.26
CA LEU A 38 -7.24 -36.49 40.08
C LEU A 38 -7.73 -35.54 41.20
N LEU A 39 -8.37 -34.43 40.84
CA LEU A 39 -9.37 -33.80 41.72
C LEU A 39 -10.49 -33.15 40.88
N PRO A 40 -11.76 -33.25 41.31
CA PRO A 40 -12.92 -32.95 40.47
C PRO A 40 -13.44 -31.50 40.64
N GLY A 41 -14.02 -30.97 39.56
CA GLY A 41 -15.22 -30.13 39.57
C GLY A 41 -15.10 -28.69 40.10
N LEU A 42 -15.10 -27.72 39.18
CA LEU A 42 -15.84 -26.46 39.31
C LEU A 42 -15.99 -25.81 37.93
N LEU A 43 -17.20 -25.89 37.37
CA LEU A 43 -17.62 -25.11 36.21
C LEU A 43 -17.63 -23.63 36.61
N GLY A 44 -16.54 -22.92 36.30
CA GLY A 44 -16.53 -21.47 36.21
C GLY A 44 -16.80 -21.06 34.77
N LEU A 45 -17.96 -20.46 34.52
CA LEU A 45 -18.22 -19.68 33.30
C LEU A 45 -17.19 -18.53 33.24
N SER A 46 -16.06 -18.80 32.59
CA SER A 46 -15.08 -17.77 32.26
C SER A 46 -15.68 -16.92 31.15
N LEU A 47 -16.24 -15.77 31.52
CA LEU A 47 -16.47 -14.68 30.57
C LEU A 47 -15.13 -14.43 29.86
N PRO A 48 -15.08 -14.41 28.52
CA PRO A 48 -13.83 -14.10 27.84
C PRO A 48 -13.37 -12.74 28.35
N ALA A 49 -12.18 -12.72 28.95
CA ALA A 49 -11.53 -11.49 29.34
C ALA A 49 -11.55 -10.55 28.13
N ALA A 50 -12.14 -9.37 28.29
CA ALA A 50 -12.09 -8.34 27.27
C ALA A 50 -10.62 -8.08 26.97
N GLU A 51 -10.13 -8.60 25.84
CA GLU A 51 -8.79 -8.35 25.34
C GLU A 51 -8.66 -6.83 25.24
N LYS A 52 -7.81 -6.25 26.09
CA LYS A 52 -7.51 -4.81 26.02
C LYS A 52 -7.00 -4.53 24.62
N ILE A 53 -7.76 -3.74 23.86
CA ILE A 53 -7.35 -3.19 22.58
C ILE A 53 -5.98 -2.54 22.81
N PRO A 54 -4.92 -2.89 22.05
CA PRO A 54 -3.66 -2.17 22.12
C PRO A 54 -3.91 -0.72 21.73
N GLU A 55 -4.02 0.16 22.73
CA GLU A 55 -4.02 1.60 22.52
C GLU A 55 -2.76 1.99 21.75
N THR A 56 -2.88 2.97 20.86
CA THR A 56 -1.72 3.46 20.11
C THR A 56 -0.72 4.03 21.11
N SER A 57 0.56 3.72 20.94
CA SER A 57 1.61 4.38 21.72
C SER A 57 1.68 5.89 21.40
N LEU A 58 1.22 6.27 20.20
CA LEU A 58 1.28 7.65 19.70
C LEU A 58 0.13 8.49 20.25
N GLN A 59 0.47 9.66 20.78
CA GLN A 59 -0.49 10.63 21.32
C GLN A 59 -0.60 11.85 20.41
N ALA A 60 -1.82 12.32 20.13
CA ALA A 60 -2.05 13.52 19.31
C ALA A 60 -1.32 14.76 19.86
N SER A 61 -1.23 14.89 21.19
CA SER A 61 -0.47 15.94 21.87
C SER A 61 1.03 15.91 21.59
N ARG A 62 1.56 14.81 21.05
CA ARG A 62 2.97 14.58 20.72
C ARG A 62 3.23 14.52 19.22
N VAL A 63 2.23 14.86 18.40
CA VAL A 63 2.35 15.00 16.95
C VAL A 63 2.61 16.46 16.60
N LEU A 64 3.60 16.70 15.75
CA LEU A 64 3.94 18.03 15.23
C LEU A 64 3.56 18.12 13.75
N VAL A 65 3.20 19.31 13.27
CA VAL A 65 2.80 19.53 11.86
C VAL A 65 3.65 20.64 11.26
N LEU A 66 4.43 20.35 10.22
CA LEU A 66 5.24 21.31 9.47
C LEU A 66 4.53 21.75 8.19
N ALA A 67 4.33 23.05 8.05
CA ALA A 67 3.67 23.66 6.90
C ALA A 67 4.50 24.81 6.30
N ASN A 68 4.39 25.00 4.98
CA ASN A 68 5.00 26.12 4.29
C ASN A 68 4.09 27.35 4.39
N ALA A 69 4.47 28.35 5.17
CA ALA A 69 3.69 29.58 5.34
C ALA A 69 3.64 30.47 4.09
N ALA A 70 4.42 30.17 3.04
CA ALA A 70 4.32 30.82 1.74
C ALA A 70 3.22 30.21 0.85
N ASP A 71 2.66 29.05 1.22
CA ASP A 71 1.61 28.35 0.49
C ASP A 71 0.31 28.30 1.35
N PRO A 72 -0.74 29.05 0.98
CA PRO A 72 -2.02 29.03 1.71
C PRO A 72 -2.65 27.63 1.78
N ASP A 73 -2.49 26.80 0.76
CA ASP A 73 -3.02 25.44 0.74
C ASP A 73 -2.30 24.54 1.76
N SER A 74 -0.98 24.77 1.95
CA SER A 74 -0.19 24.09 2.98
C SER A 74 -0.73 24.39 4.39
N LEU A 75 -1.02 25.66 4.67
CA LEU A 75 -1.56 26.09 5.96
C LEU A 75 -2.99 25.57 6.18
N ALA A 76 -3.82 25.56 5.14
CA ALA A 76 -5.17 25.01 5.20
C ALA A 76 -5.15 23.51 5.49
N LEU A 77 -4.28 22.77 4.80
CA LEU A 77 -4.08 21.33 5.01
C LEU A 77 -3.60 21.02 6.43
N ALA A 78 -2.64 21.80 6.94
CA ALA A 78 -2.13 21.63 8.30
C ALA A 78 -3.25 21.80 9.33
N ARG A 79 -4.03 22.88 9.23
CA ARG A 79 -5.17 23.12 10.15
C ARG A 79 -6.26 22.06 10.03
N HIS A 80 -6.52 21.57 8.82
CA HIS A 80 -7.44 20.43 8.62
C HIS A 80 -6.96 19.21 9.39
N TYR A 81 -5.67 18.85 9.28
CA TYR A 81 -5.10 17.73 10.02
C TYR A 81 -5.19 17.93 11.54
N LEU A 82 -4.84 19.12 12.03
CA LEU A 82 -4.91 19.45 13.46
C LEU A 82 -6.31 19.24 14.01
N ALA A 83 -7.32 19.75 13.32
CA ALA A 83 -8.72 19.59 13.70
C ALA A 83 -9.18 18.12 13.61
N ALA A 84 -8.85 17.43 12.52
CA ALA A 84 -9.31 16.06 12.27
C ALA A 84 -8.74 15.03 13.25
N ARG A 85 -7.50 15.24 13.74
CA ARG A 85 -6.81 14.36 14.69
C ARG A 85 -6.73 14.92 16.11
N ALA A 86 -7.39 16.04 16.39
CA ALA A 86 -7.32 16.75 17.67
C ALA A 86 -5.88 17.00 18.14
N VAL A 87 -4.99 17.33 17.20
CA VAL A 87 -3.62 17.75 17.51
C VAL A 87 -3.66 19.22 17.95
N PRO A 88 -3.00 19.61 19.06
CA PRO A 88 -3.02 20.99 19.54
C PRO A 88 -2.54 22.01 18.49
N GLU A 89 -3.20 23.16 18.39
CA GLU A 89 -2.80 24.23 17.45
C GLU A 89 -1.36 24.71 17.70
N ALA A 90 -0.89 24.67 18.96
CA ALA A 90 0.48 25.01 19.33
C ALA A 90 1.54 24.09 18.67
N ASN A 91 1.14 22.91 18.20
CA ASN A 91 2.01 21.95 17.52
C ASN A 91 2.19 22.27 16.02
N LEU A 92 1.59 23.37 15.53
CA LEU A 92 1.82 23.88 14.18
C LEU A 92 3.16 24.60 14.07
N LEU A 93 3.99 24.10 13.16
CA LEU A 93 5.29 24.63 12.78
C LEU A 93 5.16 25.24 11.39
N ALA A 94 5.03 26.57 11.31
CA ALA A 94 4.79 27.27 10.06
C ALA A 94 5.74 28.45 9.87
N TRP A 95 6.48 28.44 8.77
CA TRP A 95 7.28 29.59 8.30
C TRP A 95 7.50 29.48 6.79
N LYS A 96 8.01 30.56 6.19
CA LYS A 96 8.20 30.65 4.74
C LYS A 96 9.39 29.80 4.28
N MET A 97 9.20 29.04 3.22
CA MET A 97 10.23 28.26 2.53
C MET A 97 9.90 28.14 1.03
N SER A 98 10.82 27.59 0.25
CA SER A 98 10.59 27.35 -1.19
C SER A 98 9.38 26.43 -1.40
N SER A 99 8.58 26.72 -2.42
CA SER A 99 7.48 25.85 -2.88
C SER A 99 7.91 24.82 -3.93
N SER A 100 9.18 24.84 -4.34
CA SER A 100 9.77 23.84 -5.25
C SER A 100 9.87 22.48 -4.55
N GLU A 101 9.63 21.39 -5.29
CA GLU A 101 9.87 20.03 -4.79
C GLU A 101 11.35 19.76 -4.53
N SER A 102 12.25 20.37 -5.30
CA SER A 102 13.69 20.29 -5.09
C SER A 102 14.21 21.51 -4.33
N VAL A 103 15.09 21.28 -3.34
CA VAL A 103 15.77 22.32 -2.57
C VAL A 103 17.27 22.02 -2.46
N ALA A 104 18.11 23.06 -2.50
CA ALA A 104 19.55 22.93 -2.29
C ALA A 104 19.86 22.72 -0.79
N TRP A 105 20.96 22.03 -0.48
CA TRP A 105 21.35 21.75 0.91
C TRP A 105 21.43 22.98 1.80
N ARG A 106 22.11 24.04 1.36
CA ARG A 106 22.28 25.26 2.16
C ARG A 106 20.94 25.96 2.41
N ASP A 107 20.06 25.97 1.43
CA ASP A 107 18.72 26.56 1.55
C ASP A 107 17.84 25.73 2.48
N PHE A 108 17.85 24.41 2.35
CA PHE A 108 17.19 23.49 3.28
C PHE A 108 17.66 23.73 4.72
N VAL A 109 18.97 23.85 4.90
CA VAL A 109 19.54 24.06 6.23
C VAL A 109 19.15 25.40 6.83
N ALA A 110 19.21 26.47 6.04
CA ALA A 110 18.89 27.82 6.48
C ALA A 110 17.40 28.03 6.71
N THR A 111 16.55 27.47 5.85
CA THR A 111 15.11 27.74 5.84
C THR A 111 14.27 26.69 6.54
N ILE A 112 14.76 25.46 6.76
CA ILE A 112 13.98 24.37 7.36
C ILE A 112 14.73 23.76 8.55
N TRP A 113 15.91 23.19 8.35
CA TRP A 113 16.62 22.40 9.38
C TRP A 113 16.91 23.21 10.66
N ASN A 114 17.67 24.31 10.53
CA ASN A 114 18.11 25.08 11.70
C ASN A 114 16.92 25.74 12.42
N PRO A 115 15.99 26.43 11.73
CA PRO A 115 14.81 27.00 12.39
C PRO A 115 13.97 25.96 13.13
N LEU A 116 13.77 24.79 12.51
CA LEU A 116 13.02 23.70 13.12
C LEU A 116 13.73 23.18 14.37
N LEU A 117 14.99 22.78 14.26
CA LEU A 117 15.74 22.22 15.38
C LEU A 117 15.87 23.23 16.55
N GLU A 118 16.12 24.50 16.24
CA GLU A 118 16.16 25.57 17.25
C GLU A 118 14.84 25.71 18.01
N ARG A 119 13.71 25.72 17.30
CA ARG A 119 12.38 25.78 17.93
C ARG A 119 12.10 24.53 18.77
N LEU A 120 12.41 23.34 18.24
CA LEU A 120 12.16 22.07 18.95
C LEU A 120 13.00 21.93 20.22
N VAL A 121 14.22 22.46 20.24
CA VAL A 121 15.06 22.49 21.44
C VAL A 121 14.53 23.54 22.44
N ALA A 122 14.20 24.75 21.97
CA ALA A 122 13.68 25.81 22.82
C ALA A 122 12.37 25.42 23.53
N GLU A 123 11.49 24.70 22.83
CA GLU A 123 10.20 24.21 23.36
C GLU A 123 10.29 22.81 24.01
N ARG A 124 11.52 22.27 24.18
CA ARG A 124 11.78 20.97 24.83
C ARG A 124 11.02 19.81 24.19
N TRP A 125 10.84 19.85 22.87
CA TRP A 125 10.44 18.69 22.06
C TRP A 125 11.62 17.74 21.86
N ILE A 126 12.80 18.33 21.65
CA ILE A 126 14.10 17.66 21.60
C ILE A 126 14.91 18.16 22.78
N ASP A 127 15.42 17.24 23.60
CA ASP A 127 16.38 17.55 24.65
C ASP A 127 17.78 17.51 24.04
N ALA A 128 18.41 18.67 23.88
CA ALA A 128 19.74 18.77 23.31
C ALA A 128 20.46 20.05 23.73
N ILE A 129 21.78 19.98 23.85
CA ILE A 129 22.63 21.13 24.19
C ILE A 129 23.19 21.73 22.90
N PRO A 130 22.95 23.03 22.60
CA PRO A 130 23.51 23.68 21.43
C PRO A 130 25.04 23.75 21.51
N MET A 131 25.70 23.51 20.38
CA MET A 131 27.15 23.68 20.24
C MET A 131 27.46 24.93 19.41
N ALA A 132 28.64 25.52 19.62
CA ALA A 132 29.07 26.71 18.88
C ALA A 132 29.45 26.42 17.42
N THR A 133 29.61 25.14 17.06
CA THR A 133 30.10 24.72 15.75
C THR A 133 28.96 24.41 14.77
N ARG A 134 29.29 24.55 13.48
CA ARG A 134 28.44 24.14 12.36
C ARG A 134 29.18 23.14 11.49
N ASP A 135 28.45 22.34 10.73
CA ASP A 135 29.04 21.52 9.67
C ASP A 135 29.17 22.28 8.34
N ALA A 136 29.67 21.61 7.29
CA ALA A 136 29.92 22.22 5.98
C ALA A 136 28.64 22.72 5.28
N ALA A 137 27.50 22.07 5.55
CA ALA A 137 26.19 22.48 5.03
C ALA A 137 25.59 23.66 5.83
N GLY A 138 26.16 24.00 7.00
CA GLY A 138 25.73 25.09 7.87
C GLY A 138 24.81 24.64 9.00
N ARG A 139 24.61 23.33 9.20
CA ARG A 139 23.78 22.80 10.29
C ARG A 139 24.46 23.06 11.61
N ARG A 140 23.72 23.61 12.57
CA ARG A 140 24.21 23.77 13.94
C ARG A 140 24.36 22.40 14.58
N LYS A 141 25.49 22.16 15.23
CA LYS A 141 25.69 20.93 16.01
C LYS A 141 25.01 21.03 17.36
N TYR A 142 24.47 19.91 17.81
CA TYR A 142 23.84 19.76 19.12
C TYR A 142 24.32 18.47 19.75
N ALA A 143 24.41 18.40 21.08
CA ALA A 143 24.55 17.14 21.81
C ALA A 143 23.16 16.66 22.23
N PRO A 144 22.54 15.70 21.51
CA PRO A 144 21.18 15.24 21.81
C PRO A 144 21.15 14.28 22.99
N ASN A 145 20.03 14.32 23.72
CA ASN A 145 19.66 13.41 24.80
C ASN A 145 18.28 12.75 24.57
N GLY A 146 17.62 13.09 23.45
CA GLY A 146 16.41 12.42 22.95
C GLY A 146 15.27 13.38 22.61
N HIS A 147 14.08 12.83 22.33
CA HIS A 147 12.89 13.63 22.02
C HIS A 147 11.61 12.99 22.58
N ARG A 148 10.54 13.79 22.56
CA ARG A 148 9.16 13.37 22.90
C ARG A 148 8.18 13.46 21.74
N ILE A 149 8.70 13.53 20.51
CA ILE A 149 7.91 13.60 19.28
C ILE A 149 7.50 12.19 18.86
N ASP A 150 6.19 11.94 18.74
CA ASP A 150 5.67 10.64 18.30
C ASP A 150 5.61 10.55 16.77
N ALA A 151 5.22 11.65 16.11
CA ALA A 151 5.28 11.81 14.68
C ALA A 151 5.47 13.28 14.27
N LEU A 152 6.15 13.52 13.15
CA LEU A 152 6.21 14.78 12.45
C LEU A 152 5.46 14.65 11.12
N VAL A 153 4.37 15.40 10.99
CA VAL A 153 3.58 15.49 9.76
C VAL A 153 4.15 16.59 8.88
N VAL A 154 4.48 16.27 7.64
CA VAL A 154 4.96 17.25 6.65
C VAL A 154 3.84 17.54 5.66
N CYS A 155 3.41 18.80 5.54
CA CYS A 155 2.34 19.17 4.62
C CYS A 155 2.87 19.50 3.21
N ARG A 156 1.99 19.31 2.21
CA ARG A 156 2.15 19.83 0.85
C ARG A 156 2.72 21.24 0.86
N GLY A 157 3.66 21.52 -0.03
CA GLY A 157 4.33 22.82 -0.13
C GLY A 157 5.66 22.90 0.63
N VAL A 158 5.94 21.97 1.55
CA VAL A 158 7.31 21.72 2.04
C VAL A 158 8.09 20.98 0.94
N PRO A 159 9.34 21.39 0.62
CA PRO A 159 10.17 20.70 -0.38
C PRO A 159 10.24 19.18 -0.15
N LEU A 160 10.32 18.43 -1.25
CA LEU A 160 10.28 16.97 -1.26
C LEU A 160 11.69 16.36 -1.17
N LYS A 161 12.66 16.93 -1.88
CA LYS A 161 13.97 16.32 -2.09
C LYS A 161 15.13 17.31 -2.14
N LEU A 162 16.30 16.79 -1.79
CA LEU A 162 17.58 17.46 -1.81
C LEU A 162 18.37 16.99 -3.03
N GLU A 163 18.90 17.94 -3.78
CA GLU A 163 19.79 17.63 -4.90
C GLU A 163 21.22 17.38 -4.42
N HIS A 164 21.97 16.58 -5.18
CA HIS A 164 23.37 16.33 -4.88
C HIS A 164 24.20 17.61 -5.00
N ASP A 165 24.93 17.97 -3.93
CA ASP A 165 25.88 19.06 -3.90
C ASP A 165 27.31 18.51 -3.78
N ALA A 166 28.05 18.56 -4.90
CA ALA A 166 29.43 18.11 -4.97
C ALA A 166 30.39 18.92 -4.09
N SER A 167 30.06 20.18 -3.78
CA SER A 167 30.89 21.03 -2.91
C SER A 167 30.82 20.62 -1.43
N LEU A 168 29.80 19.84 -1.06
CA LEU A 168 29.59 19.31 0.27
C LEU A 168 30.00 17.83 0.40
N TYR A 169 30.54 17.25 -0.66
CA TYR A 169 31.01 15.87 -0.62
C TYR A 169 32.20 15.72 0.33
N ALA A 170 32.11 14.72 1.19
CA ALA A 170 33.17 14.27 2.09
C ALA A 170 33.05 12.76 2.25
N GLU A 171 34.19 12.08 2.34
CA GLU A 171 34.23 10.63 2.56
C GLU A 171 33.54 10.25 3.88
N ALA A 172 32.66 9.25 3.81
CA ALA A 172 31.96 8.66 4.93
C ALA A 172 32.09 7.11 4.87
N PRO A 173 33.29 6.55 5.12
CA PRO A 173 33.50 5.12 5.13
C PRO A 173 32.70 4.44 6.26
N PRO A 174 32.25 3.18 6.07
CA PRO A 174 32.56 2.32 4.94
C PRO A 174 31.70 2.56 3.69
N TYR A 175 30.65 3.38 3.77
CA TYR A 175 29.64 3.49 2.72
C TYR A 175 30.17 4.11 1.42
N THR A 176 30.86 5.26 1.50
CA THR A 176 31.40 5.97 0.31
C THR A 176 32.54 5.23 -0.41
N ARG A 177 33.01 4.09 0.13
CA ARG A 177 33.91 3.17 -0.60
C ARG A 177 33.24 2.63 -1.87
N ARG A 178 31.91 2.53 -1.85
CA ARG A 178 31.09 2.14 -3.00
C ARG A 178 30.65 3.40 -3.74
N GLY A 179 30.87 3.43 -5.05
CA GLY A 179 30.64 4.62 -5.88
C GLY A 179 29.19 5.07 -5.89
N GLU A 180 28.27 4.10 -5.83
CA GLU A 180 26.82 4.31 -5.73
C GLU A 180 26.39 5.18 -4.53
N PHE A 181 27.16 5.19 -3.45
CA PHE A 181 26.83 5.93 -2.23
C PHE A 181 27.59 7.25 -2.09
N ARG A 182 28.29 7.68 -3.13
CA ARG A 182 28.99 8.97 -3.17
C ARG A 182 28.05 10.10 -3.56
N THR A 183 26.98 10.24 -2.80
CA THR A 183 25.93 11.25 -3.01
C THR A 183 25.42 11.74 -1.67
N ASN A 184 24.87 12.95 -1.69
CA ASN A 184 24.07 13.55 -0.62
C ASN A 184 22.69 13.99 -1.16
N ALA A 185 22.26 13.46 -2.31
CA ALA A 185 20.85 13.58 -2.69
C ALA A 185 19.99 12.72 -1.76
N GLY A 186 18.79 13.19 -1.44
CA GLY A 186 17.95 12.54 -0.43
C GLY A 186 16.54 13.10 -0.38
N ALA A 187 15.65 12.39 0.32
CA ALA A 187 14.35 12.93 0.68
C ALA A 187 14.49 13.93 1.84
N VAL A 188 13.78 15.05 1.76
CA VAL A 188 13.68 16.00 2.90
C VAL A 188 13.14 15.29 4.14
N ASP A 189 12.12 14.46 3.97
CA ASP A 189 11.50 13.66 5.03
C ASP A 189 12.51 12.72 5.73
N ALA A 190 13.44 12.14 4.96
CA ALA A 190 14.47 11.25 5.49
C ALA A 190 15.55 12.01 6.29
N GLU A 191 15.85 13.26 5.92
CA GLU A 191 16.70 14.14 6.73
C GLU A 191 15.97 14.56 8.01
N LEU A 192 14.72 15.01 7.91
CA LEU A 192 13.91 15.43 9.06
C LEU A 192 13.77 14.31 10.12
N SER A 193 13.92 13.05 9.70
CA SER A 193 13.94 11.90 10.61
C SER A 193 15.10 11.91 11.61
N LEU A 194 16.18 12.65 11.30
CA LEU A 194 17.41 12.73 12.07
C LEU A 194 17.53 14.02 12.89
N LEU A 195 16.46 14.81 13.04
CA LEU A 195 16.47 16.02 13.88
C LEU A 195 16.94 15.75 15.32
N ALA A 196 16.61 14.58 15.86
CA ALA A 196 17.03 14.15 17.19
C ALA A 196 18.45 13.55 17.25
N SER A 197 19.07 13.31 16.08
CA SER A 197 20.43 12.77 15.94
C SER A 197 21.22 13.62 14.93
N PRO A 198 21.38 14.94 15.13
CA PRO A 198 21.75 15.88 14.06
C PRO A 198 23.22 15.80 13.60
N ASN A 199 24.06 15.03 14.29
CA ASN A 199 25.51 14.94 14.02
C ASN A 199 25.87 13.70 13.19
N TYR A 200 25.38 13.62 11.96
CA TYR A 200 25.68 12.54 11.00
C TYR A 200 26.32 13.10 9.71
N PRO A 201 27.10 12.28 8.98
CA PRO A 201 27.56 12.64 7.65
C PRO A 201 26.37 12.69 6.66
N ILE A 202 26.24 13.77 5.90
CA ILE A 202 25.16 13.93 4.90
C ILE A 202 25.35 13.10 3.63
N ASN A 203 26.51 12.46 3.48
CA ASN A 203 26.81 11.61 2.32
C ASN A 203 26.47 10.15 2.66
N ALA A 204 25.98 9.41 1.66
CA ALA A 204 25.39 8.08 1.81
C ALA A 204 24.10 8.11 2.66
N PHE A 205 23.91 7.11 3.51
CA PHE A 205 22.72 6.94 4.34
C PHE A 205 23.10 6.71 5.81
N VAL A 206 22.11 6.84 6.69
CA VAL A 206 22.21 6.48 8.10
C VAL A 206 21.36 5.23 8.35
N PRO A 207 21.92 4.12 8.90
CA PRO A 207 21.11 2.95 9.24
C PRO A 207 19.98 3.30 10.20
N ASN A 208 18.77 2.82 9.91
CA ASN A 208 17.62 3.04 10.78
C ASN A 208 17.63 2.03 11.95
N PRO A 209 17.76 2.46 13.22
CA PRO A 209 17.74 1.55 14.37
C PRO A 209 16.36 0.88 14.60
N LEU A 210 15.29 1.39 13.98
CA LEU A 210 13.95 0.83 14.07
C LEU A 210 13.68 -0.26 13.01
N PHE A 211 14.57 -0.42 12.03
CA PHE A 211 14.39 -1.39 10.95
C PHE A 211 14.36 -2.82 11.49
N GLN A 212 13.27 -3.55 11.19
CA GLN A 212 13.03 -4.92 11.69
C GLN A 212 13.03 -5.06 13.22
N ASN A 213 13.11 -3.97 13.97
CA ASN A 213 13.17 -3.98 15.42
C ASN A 213 11.74 -4.03 15.99
N GLN A 214 11.33 -5.20 16.49
CA GLN A 214 9.96 -5.39 17.00
C GLN A 214 9.72 -4.76 18.37
N ALA A 215 10.79 -4.56 19.14
CA ALA A 215 10.73 -4.03 20.50
C ALA A 215 11.90 -3.06 20.70
N PRO A 216 11.91 -1.92 19.98
CA PRO A 216 12.99 -0.96 20.10
C PRO A 216 13.05 -0.42 21.54
N SER A 217 14.27 -0.31 22.05
CA SER A 217 14.52 0.36 23.32
C SER A 217 14.11 1.83 23.24
N GLU A 218 13.85 2.45 24.39
CA GLU A 218 13.56 3.89 24.41
C GLU A 218 14.71 4.72 23.83
N SER A 219 15.95 4.26 23.98
CA SER A 219 17.13 4.93 23.40
C SER A 219 17.10 4.92 21.87
N GLU A 220 16.71 3.80 21.26
CA GLU A 220 16.55 3.69 19.80
C GLU A 220 15.38 4.53 19.29
N LEU A 221 14.24 4.51 20.00
CA LEU A 221 13.09 5.36 19.69
C LEU A 221 13.46 6.85 19.76
N ARG A 222 14.26 7.26 20.75
CA ARG A 222 14.72 8.64 20.93
C ARG A 222 15.75 9.11 19.89
N GLN A 223 16.24 8.24 19.00
CA GLN A 223 17.16 8.63 17.92
C GLN A 223 16.44 9.05 16.64
N VAL A 224 15.17 8.70 16.47
CA VAL A 224 14.45 8.79 15.20
C VAL A 224 13.15 9.56 15.35
N VAL A 225 13.08 10.73 14.73
CA VAL A 225 11.80 11.41 14.53
C VAL A 225 11.07 10.72 13.40
N ARG A 226 9.88 10.16 13.68
CA ARG A 226 9.09 9.44 12.69
C ARG A 226 8.30 10.43 11.84
N VAL A 227 8.58 10.48 10.53
CA VAL A 227 8.03 11.45 9.57
C VAL A 227 7.03 10.77 8.64
N SER A 228 5.90 11.42 8.40
CA SER A 228 5.03 11.07 7.27
C SER A 228 4.46 12.34 6.65
N ARG A 229 4.29 12.33 5.33
CA ARG A 229 3.87 13.49 4.55
C ARG A 229 2.41 13.39 4.12
N LEU A 230 1.72 14.52 4.18
CA LEU A 230 0.39 14.74 3.61
C LEU A 230 0.56 15.60 2.37
N ASP A 231 0.62 14.97 1.21
CA ASP A 231 0.93 15.63 -0.06
C ASP A 231 0.34 14.85 -1.24
N GLY A 232 0.28 15.47 -2.41
CA GLY A 232 -0.31 14.91 -3.61
C GLY A 232 -0.37 15.92 -4.76
N PRO A 233 -0.89 15.52 -5.94
CA PRO A 233 -0.93 16.40 -7.11
C PRO A 233 -1.65 17.72 -6.83
N THR A 234 -2.77 17.65 -6.09
CA THR A 234 -3.52 18.81 -5.62
C THR A 234 -3.60 18.87 -4.10
N ALA A 235 -3.95 20.05 -3.56
CA ALA A 235 -4.23 20.22 -2.14
C ALA A 235 -5.43 19.36 -1.67
N ALA A 236 -6.44 19.20 -2.53
CA ALA A 236 -7.58 18.34 -2.27
C ALA A 236 -7.17 16.86 -2.14
N ASP A 237 -6.27 16.38 -3.00
CA ASP A 237 -5.76 15.00 -2.90
C ASP A 237 -5.02 14.77 -1.58
N ALA A 238 -4.21 15.75 -1.15
CA ALA A 238 -3.48 15.70 0.11
C ALA A 238 -4.41 15.69 1.34
N GLY A 239 -5.46 16.53 1.34
CA GLY A 239 -6.47 16.55 2.39
C GLY A 239 -7.24 15.23 2.48
N ALA A 240 -7.56 14.63 1.33
CA ALA A 240 -8.31 13.39 1.27
C ALA A 240 -7.55 12.17 1.82
N LEU A 241 -6.21 12.21 1.94
CA LEU A 241 -5.45 11.17 2.65
C LEU A 241 -5.90 11.03 4.11
N ILE A 242 -6.18 12.17 4.76
CA ILE A 242 -6.61 12.26 6.15
C ILE A 242 -8.03 11.70 6.29
N ASP A 243 -8.94 12.19 5.45
CA ASP A 243 -10.35 11.84 5.51
C ASP A 243 -10.57 10.35 5.25
N ARG A 244 -9.85 9.78 4.27
CA ARG A 244 -9.92 8.34 3.98
C ARG A 244 -9.34 7.49 5.10
N ALA A 245 -8.26 7.93 5.75
CA ALA A 245 -7.68 7.22 6.89
C ALA A 245 -8.67 7.16 8.06
N ILE A 246 -9.28 8.29 8.42
CA ILE A 246 -10.27 8.38 9.49
C ILE A 246 -11.54 7.59 9.15
N ALA A 247 -12.00 7.64 7.90
CA ALA A 247 -13.14 6.85 7.46
C ALA A 247 -12.87 5.35 7.57
N ALA A 248 -11.73 4.89 7.06
CA ALA A 248 -11.34 3.48 7.08
C ALA A 248 -11.11 2.95 8.49
N GLU A 249 -10.61 3.77 9.42
CA GLU A 249 -10.47 3.39 10.82
C GLU A 249 -11.80 3.03 11.51
N LYS A 250 -12.95 3.46 10.98
CA LYS A 250 -14.27 3.11 11.54
C LYS A 250 -14.73 1.72 11.14
N THR A 251 -14.27 1.21 10.00
CA THR A 251 -14.77 -0.03 9.39
C THR A 251 -13.69 -1.10 9.22
N GLY A 252 -12.42 -0.72 9.31
CA GLY A 252 -11.30 -1.48 8.77
C GLY A 252 -11.23 -1.43 7.24
N PRO A 253 -10.13 -1.95 6.65
CA PRO A 253 -9.95 -2.04 5.21
C PRO A 253 -10.91 -3.07 4.59
N ARG A 254 -11.70 -2.60 3.62
CA ARG A 254 -12.66 -3.41 2.85
C ARG A 254 -12.27 -3.46 1.38
N GLY A 255 -12.12 -4.67 0.84
CA GLY A 255 -11.74 -4.87 -0.55
C GLY A 255 -10.85 -6.10 -0.75
N ARG A 256 -10.23 -6.17 -1.92
CA ARG A 256 -9.32 -7.25 -2.33
C ARG A 256 -7.87 -6.84 -2.20
N ALA A 257 -7.01 -7.85 -2.18
CA ALA A 257 -5.57 -7.68 -2.17
C ALA A 257 -4.95 -8.14 -3.50
N TYR A 258 -3.89 -7.47 -3.91
CA TYR A 258 -3.24 -7.69 -5.19
C TYR A 258 -1.72 -7.70 -5.01
N VAL A 259 -1.08 -8.75 -5.51
CA VAL A 259 0.36 -8.91 -5.47
C VAL A 259 0.87 -9.14 -6.88
N ASP A 260 1.78 -8.28 -7.33
CA ASP A 260 2.43 -8.34 -8.64
C ASP A 260 3.92 -8.62 -8.43
N ILE A 261 4.35 -9.86 -8.66
CA ILE A 261 5.68 -10.34 -8.28
C ILE A 261 6.74 -9.97 -9.33
N ALA A 262 6.37 -9.86 -10.62
CA ALA A 262 7.27 -9.65 -11.77
C ALA A 262 8.37 -10.70 -12.03
N ASN A 263 8.70 -11.59 -11.08
CA ASN A 263 9.69 -12.68 -11.25
C ASN A 263 11.02 -12.19 -11.88
N ARG A 264 11.60 -11.15 -11.28
CA ARG A 264 12.74 -10.40 -11.86
C ARG A 264 13.99 -10.38 -11.00
N ASP A 265 13.87 -10.60 -9.69
CA ASP A 265 14.99 -10.55 -8.75
C ASP A 265 14.66 -11.31 -7.47
N ALA A 266 15.57 -12.20 -7.08
CA ALA A 266 15.35 -13.13 -5.98
C ALA A 266 15.02 -12.46 -4.63
N THR A 267 15.53 -11.26 -4.36
CA THR A 267 15.29 -10.59 -3.07
C THR A 267 13.91 -9.98 -3.04
N GLY A 268 13.56 -9.16 -4.03
CA GLY A 268 12.26 -8.52 -4.05
C GLY A 268 11.13 -9.51 -4.36
N ASP A 269 11.35 -10.50 -5.23
CA ASP A 269 10.36 -11.53 -5.52
C ASP A 269 9.99 -12.31 -4.23
N ALA A 270 10.99 -12.65 -3.41
CA ALA A 270 10.78 -13.29 -2.11
C ALA A 270 9.99 -12.40 -1.12
N TRP A 271 10.15 -11.07 -1.20
CA TRP A 271 9.34 -10.15 -0.41
C TRP A 271 7.88 -10.20 -0.83
N PHE A 272 7.58 -10.16 -2.13
CA PHE A 272 6.20 -10.20 -2.63
C PHE A 272 5.54 -11.57 -2.43
N GLU A 273 6.26 -12.67 -2.56
CA GLU A 273 5.75 -14.01 -2.18
C GLU A 273 5.39 -14.08 -0.68
N THR A 274 6.22 -13.46 0.17
CA THR A 274 5.90 -13.36 1.61
C THR A 274 4.66 -12.50 1.86
N VAL A 275 4.48 -11.41 1.10
CA VAL A 275 3.26 -10.58 1.16
C VAL A 275 2.03 -11.40 0.77
N ALA A 276 2.08 -12.13 -0.35
CA ALA A 276 0.97 -12.97 -0.82
C ALA A 276 0.52 -13.98 0.25
N ARG A 277 1.48 -14.63 0.91
CA ARG A 277 1.20 -15.55 2.02
C ARG A 277 0.57 -14.84 3.23
N GLN A 278 1.11 -13.70 3.67
CA GLN A 278 0.54 -12.93 4.79
C GLN A 278 -0.90 -12.50 4.50
N LEU A 279 -1.20 -12.05 3.28
CA LEU A 279 -2.55 -11.65 2.88
C LEU A 279 -3.54 -12.82 2.92
N ALA A 280 -3.11 -14.00 2.47
CA ALA A 280 -3.89 -15.23 2.55
C ALA A 280 -4.16 -15.63 4.01
N GLU A 281 -3.13 -15.60 4.88
CA GLU A 281 -3.26 -15.86 6.33
C GLU A 281 -4.22 -14.86 7.01
N MET A 282 -4.25 -13.60 6.55
CA MET A 282 -5.18 -12.57 7.02
C MET A 282 -6.62 -12.71 6.47
N GLY A 283 -6.86 -13.69 5.60
CA GLY A 283 -8.17 -13.99 4.99
C GLY A 283 -8.57 -13.09 3.84
N PHE A 284 -7.67 -12.27 3.28
CA PHE A 284 -8.00 -11.41 2.15
C PHE A 284 -8.27 -12.22 0.87
N ASP A 285 -9.19 -11.72 0.05
CA ASP A 285 -9.30 -12.23 -1.31
C ASP A 285 -8.18 -11.67 -2.18
N THR A 286 -7.20 -12.53 -2.49
CA THR A 286 -5.89 -12.11 -3.02
C THR A 286 -5.69 -12.66 -4.44
N SER A 287 -5.41 -11.77 -5.38
CA SER A 287 -4.89 -12.12 -6.70
C SER A 287 -3.38 -11.95 -6.73
N VAL A 288 -2.66 -12.99 -7.17
CA VAL A 288 -1.20 -12.98 -7.26
C VAL A 288 -0.80 -13.20 -8.71
N ASP A 289 -0.16 -12.21 -9.30
CA ASP A 289 0.45 -12.30 -10.63
C ASP A 289 1.94 -12.61 -10.50
N ARG A 290 2.38 -13.57 -11.31
CA ARG A 290 3.76 -14.07 -11.37
C ARG A 290 4.35 -13.91 -12.76
N GLU A 291 3.67 -13.23 -13.66
CA GLU A 291 4.20 -12.99 -14.99
C GLU A 291 5.23 -11.85 -14.95
N PRO A 292 6.15 -11.75 -15.93
CA PRO A 292 7.13 -10.67 -15.97
C PRO A 292 6.56 -9.26 -16.18
N GLY A 293 5.32 -9.17 -16.68
CA GLY A 293 4.61 -7.91 -16.88
C GLY A 293 3.75 -7.56 -15.68
N THR A 294 3.27 -6.32 -15.63
CA THR A 294 2.29 -5.90 -14.64
C THR A 294 0.92 -6.50 -14.92
N PHE A 295 0.02 -6.45 -13.93
CA PHE A 295 -1.39 -6.79 -14.13
C PHE A 295 -1.93 -6.12 -15.40
N PRO A 296 -2.56 -6.87 -16.33
CA PRO A 296 -3.06 -6.28 -17.55
C PRO A 296 -4.35 -5.48 -17.28
N PRO A 297 -4.70 -4.49 -18.13
CA PRO A 297 -5.89 -3.66 -17.92
C PRO A 297 -7.23 -4.42 -17.84
N HIS A 298 -7.29 -5.64 -18.38
CA HIS A 298 -8.49 -6.49 -18.35
C HIS A 298 -8.57 -7.40 -17.11
N ALA A 299 -7.53 -7.40 -16.26
CA ALA A 299 -7.54 -8.19 -15.04
C ALA A 299 -8.65 -7.72 -14.10
N ARG A 300 -9.20 -8.66 -13.32
CA ARG A 300 -10.15 -8.32 -12.25
C ARG A 300 -9.43 -7.57 -11.14
N PHE A 301 -9.75 -6.28 -10.98
CA PHE A 301 -9.06 -5.36 -10.08
C PHE A 301 -10.02 -4.51 -9.22
N ASP A 302 -11.10 -5.13 -8.75
CA ASP A 302 -12.17 -4.52 -7.96
C ASP A 302 -11.78 -4.21 -6.50
N ALA A 303 -12.08 -2.99 -6.04
CA ALA A 303 -11.82 -2.51 -4.67
C ALA A 303 -10.42 -2.88 -4.11
N PRO A 304 -9.32 -2.42 -4.74
CA PRO A 304 -7.95 -2.77 -4.33
C PRO A 304 -7.56 -2.09 -3.03
N VAL A 305 -7.93 -2.67 -1.89
CA VAL A 305 -7.61 -2.11 -0.58
C VAL A 305 -6.15 -2.38 -0.18
N LEU A 306 -5.52 -3.41 -0.75
CA LEU A 306 -4.10 -3.68 -0.57
C LEU A 306 -3.47 -4.00 -1.92
N TYR A 307 -2.46 -3.22 -2.32
CA TYR A 307 -1.69 -3.47 -3.54
C TYR A 307 -0.19 -3.46 -3.25
N PHE A 308 0.51 -4.48 -3.73
CA PHE A 308 1.96 -4.62 -3.64
C PHE A 308 2.49 -5.11 -4.98
N GLY A 309 3.25 -4.28 -5.71
CA GLY A 309 3.71 -4.65 -7.04
C GLY A 309 5.10 -4.19 -7.43
N TRP A 310 5.58 -4.73 -8.54
CA TRP A 310 6.90 -4.52 -9.13
C TRP A 310 6.85 -4.85 -10.64
N TYR A 311 7.65 -4.38 -11.60
CA TYR A 311 8.42 -3.13 -11.75
C TYR A 311 8.03 -2.46 -13.07
N ALA A 312 7.27 -1.37 -13.00
CA ALA A 312 7.07 -0.49 -14.14
C ALA A 312 7.51 0.93 -13.78
N GLY A 313 8.00 1.67 -14.77
CA GLY A 313 8.55 3.02 -14.55
C GLY A 313 7.49 4.08 -14.27
N THR A 314 6.28 3.83 -14.72
CA THR A 314 5.11 4.69 -14.55
C THR A 314 3.87 3.82 -14.41
N LEU A 315 2.83 4.40 -13.84
CA LEU A 315 1.53 3.77 -13.64
C LEU A 315 0.97 3.17 -14.94
N ASP A 316 0.53 1.92 -14.88
CA ASP A 316 -0.01 1.15 -16.01
C ASP A 316 -1.15 0.20 -15.56
N GLY A 317 -1.51 -0.77 -16.41
CA GLY A 317 -2.46 -1.82 -16.06
C GLY A 317 -3.86 -1.30 -15.68
N PRO A 318 -4.52 -1.93 -14.69
CA PRO A 318 -5.84 -1.49 -14.19
C PRO A 318 -5.86 -0.06 -13.66
N PHE A 319 -4.72 0.44 -13.17
CA PHE A 319 -4.65 1.80 -12.64
C PHE A 319 -4.80 2.85 -13.74
N ALA A 320 -4.44 2.53 -14.99
CA ALA A 320 -4.60 3.42 -16.13
C ALA A 320 -6.05 3.51 -16.64
N LEU A 321 -6.98 2.71 -16.08
CA LEU A 321 -8.39 2.73 -16.50
C LEU A 321 -9.06 4.07 -16.17
N PRO A 322 -9.82 4.66 -17.11
CA PRO A 322 -10.56 5.89 -16.85
C PRO A 322 -11.53 5.73 -15.68
N GLY A 323 -11.42 6.58 -14.67
CA GLY A 323 -12.29 6.53 -13.49
C GLY A 323 -11.89 5.51 -12.43
N PHE A 324 -10.75 4.81 -12.59
CA PHE A 324 -10.22 3.93 -11.55
C PHE A 324 -10.07 4.67 -10.21
N ARG A 325 -10.49 4.02 -9.11
CA ARG A 325 -10.31 4.53 -7.74
C ARG A 325 -9.96 3.42 -6.78
N PHE A 326 -9.09 3.74 -5.83
CA PHE A 326 -8.86 2.95 -4.63
C PHE A 326 -10.02 3.16 -3.63
N PRO A 327 -10.42 2.14 -2.85
CA PRO A 327 -11.37 2.32 -1.75
C PRO A 327 -10.72 3.08 -0.58
N PRO A 328 -11.51 3.75 0.28
CA PRO A 328 -11.01 4.30 1.53
C PRO A 328 -10.28 3.24 2.37
N GLY A 329 -9.13 3.64 2.92
CA GLY A 329 -8.25 2.76 3.68
C GLY A 329 -7.21 2.02 2.86
N ALA A 330 -7.22 2.19 1.53
CA ALA A 330 -6.28 1.49 0.66
C ALA A 330 -4.82 1.84 0.94
N ILE A 331 -3.99 0.80 0.94
CA ILE A 331 -2.53 0.91 0.98
C ILE A 331 -1.98 0.31 -0.29
N ALA A 332 -1.22 1.11 -1.04
CA ALA A 332 -0.61 0.68 -2.29
C ALA A 332 0.90 0.97 -2.28
N LEU A 333 1.69 -0.01 -2.70
CA LEU A 333 3.13 0.09 -2.87
C LEU A 333 3.49 -0.49 -4.23
N HIS A 334 4.07 0.34 -5.10
CA HIS A 334 4.74 -0.14 -6.30
C HIS A 334 6.23 0.11 -6.16
N LEU A 335 7.00 -0.97 -6.13
CA LEU A 335 8.44 -0.91 -5.97
C LEU A 335 9.04 -0.38 -7.27
N HIS A 336 9.49 0.87 -7.26
CA HIS A 336 10.23 1.48 -8.36
C HIS A 336 11.21 2.52 -7.79
N SER A 337 12.40 2.63 -8.39
CA SER A 337 13.47 3.49 -7.87
C SER A 337 13.11 4.97 -7.82
N TYR A 338 12.22 5.42 -8.71
CA TYR A 338 11.81 6.83 -8.80
C TYR A 338 10.29 6.98 -8.62
N SER A 339 9.67 6.09 -7.84
CA SER A 339 8.21 6.06 -7.65
C SER A 339 7.62 7.39 -7.14
N ALA A 340 8.41 8.16 -6.39
CA ALA A 340 8.07 9.47 -5.84
C ALA A 340 9.03 10.58 -6.32
N ALA A 341 9.58 10.49 -7.53
CA ALA A 341 10.43 11.55 -8.07
C ALA A 341 9.71 12.92 -8.18
N THR A 342 8.38 12.89 -8.27
CA THR A 342 7.47 14.04 -8.11
C THR A 342 6.16 13.56 -7.47
N LEU A 343 5.53 14.43 -6.67
CA LEU A 343 4.17 14.27 -6.17
C LEU A 343 3.19 15.22 -6.88
N ARG A 344 3.66 16.07 -7.81
CA ARG A 344 2.85 17.07 -8.52
C ARG A 344 2.16 16.54 -9.77
N SER A 345 2.37 15.28 -10.13
CA SER A 345 1.77 14.64 -11.29
C SER A 345 0.76 13.56 -10.91
N ALA A 346 -0.42 13.60 -11.54
CA ALA A 346 -1.41 12.54 -11.45
C ALA A 346 -1.13 11.36 -12.40
N ASP A 347 -0.16 11.49 -13.30
CA ASP A 347 0.06 10.57 -14.42
C ASP A 347 1.52 10.11 -14.60
N SER A 348 2.48 10.70 -13.86
CA SER A 348 3.90 10.35 -13.94
C SER A 348 4.37 9.67 -12.65
N GLY A 349 5.07 8.53 -12.80
CA GLY A 349 5.55 7.73 -11.67
C GLY A 349 4.43 6.89 -11.05
N TRP A 350 4.45 6.72 -9.73
CA TRP A 350 3.49 5.87 -9.02
C TRP A 350 2.84 6.55 -7.82
N THR A 351 3.63 7.25 -6.99
CA THR A 351 3.13 7.80 -5.73
C THR A 351 2.10 8.91 -5.95
N GLY A 352 2.41 9.95 -6.73
CA GLY A 352 1.44 10.99 -7.13
C GLY A 352 0.19 10.41 -7.83
N PRO A 353 0.36 9.53 -8.83
CA PRO A 353 -0.76 8.87 -9.51
C PRO A 353 -1.64 7.99 -8.61
N PHE A 354 -1.09 7.31 -7.60
CA PHE A 354 -1.88 6.58 -6.59
C PHE A 354 -2.70 7.52 -5.72
N ILE A 355 -2.13 8.64 -5.32
CA ILE A 355 -2.80 9.68 -4.52
C ILE A 355 -4.00 10.26 -5.30
N ALA A 356 -3.81 10.63 -6.58
CA ALA A 356 -4.88 11.10 -7.45
C ALA A 356 -6.00 10.05 -7.68
N ARG A 357 -5.68 8.76 -7.54
CA ARG A 357 -6.64 7.65 -7.64
C ARG A 357 -7.25 7.26 -6.31
N GLY A 358 -6.94 7.96 -5.23
CA GLY A 358 -7.62 7.80 -3.96
C GLY A 358 -6.97 6.84 -2.97
N VAL A 359 -5.68 6.50 -3.13
CA VAL A 359 -4.96 5.74 -2.10
C VAL A 359 -5.02 6.50 -0.76
N THR A 360 -5.01 5.77 0.35
CA THR A 360 -5.00 6.35 1.71
C THR A 360 -3.59 6.49 2.26
N ALA A 361 -2.71 5.53 1.96
CA ALA A 361 -1.30 5.61 2.31
C ALA A 361 -0.43 4.88 1.27
N THR A 362 0.78 5.40 1.03
CA THR A 362 1.74 4.82 0.09
C THR A 362 3.16 5.27 0.45
N VAL A 363 4.16 4.56 -0.06
CA VAL A 363 5.58 4.93 0.09
C VAL A 363 6.21 5.05 -1.28
N GLY A 364 7.31 5.80 -1.36
CA GLY A 364 8.06 5.89 -2.60
C GLY A 364 9.48 6.39 -2.40
N ASN A 365 10.20 6.58 -3.51
CA ASN A 365 11.59 7.06 -3.49
C ASN A 365 11.76 8.25 -4.44
N VAL A 366 12.43 9.30 -3.95
CA VAL A 366 12.63 10.56 -4.69
C VAL A 366 13.81 10.52 -5.67
N HIS A 367 14.80 9.67 -5.38
CA HIS A 367 15.94 9.32 -6.23
C HIS A 367 16.23 7.81 -6.11
N GLU A 368 17.25 7.30 -6.81
CA GLU A 368 17.63 5.87 -6.80
C GLU A 368 17.98 5.36 -5.39
N PRO A 369 17.17 4.45 -4.81
CA PRO A 369 17.41 3.92 -3.47
C PRO A 369 18.35 2.71 -3.47
N TYR A 370 18.46 1.97 -4.57
CA TYR A 370 18.79 0.54 -4.60
C TYR A 370 17.81 -0.32 -3.80
N LEU A 371 17.52 -1.51 -4.32
CA LEU A 371 16.47 -2.40 -3.81
C LEU A 371 16.51 -2.60 -2.29
N THR A 372 17.69 -2.90 -1.75
CA THR A 372 17.89 -3.24 -0.32
C THR A 372 17.73 -2.06 0.64
N PHE A 373 17.54 -0.83 0.15
CA PHE A 373 17.29 0.37 0.97
C PHE A 373 15.91 0.97 0.73
N THR A 374 15.03 0.24 0.04
CA THR A 374 13.60 0.58 -0.09
C THR A 374 12.80 0.07 1.11
N HIS A 375 11.56 0.56 1.25
CA HIS A 375 10.60 -0.05 2.16
C HIS A 375 10.32 -1.49 1.76
N ALA A 376 10.64 -2.43 2.64
CA ALA A 376 10.36 -3.84 2.44
C ALA A 376 8.85 -4.14 2.61
N PRO A 377 8.11 -4.51 1.54
CA PRO A 377 6.65 -4.59 1.58
C PRO A 377 6.14 -5.65 2.56
N HIS A 378 6.85 -6.77 2.68
CA HIS A 378 6.53 -7.85 3.60
C HIS A 378 6.70 -7.48 5.09
N LEU A 379 7.54 -6.49 5.42
CA LEU A 379 7.68 -5.97 6.78
C LEU A 379 6.65 -4.90 7.07
N LEU A 380 6.37 -4.05 6.08
CA LEU A 380 5.34 -3.03 6.16
C LEU A 380 3.98 -3.68 6.47
N LEU A 381 3.58 -4.66 5.66
CA LEU A 381 2.34 -5.41 5.89
C LEU A 381 2.34 -6.11 7.25
N ARG A 382 3.46 -6.75 7.62
CA ARG A 382 3.56 -7.46 8.90
C ARG A 382 3.39 -6.53 10.10
N ALA A 383 3.94 -5.32 10.06
CA ALA A 383 3.78 -4.34 11.13
C ALA A 383 2.33 -3.83 11.21
N LEU A 384 1.75 -3.47 10.05
CA LEU A 384 0.34 -3.05 9.98
C LEU A 384 -0.60 -4.14 10.50
N ALA A 385 -0.39 -5.40 10.11
CA ALA A 385 -1.19 -6.54 10.55
C ALA A 385 -1.15 -6.77 12.06
N ARG A 386 -0.08 -6.34 12.76
CA ARG A 386 0.02 -6.35 14.23
C ARG A 386 -0.65 -5.14 14.89
N GLY A 387 -1.33 -4.30 14.13
CA GLY A 387 -2.05 -3.13 14.63
C GLY A 387 -1.18 -1.87 14.81
N ALA A 388 0.03 -1.84 14.22
CA ALA A 388 0.88 -0.65 14.20
C ALA A 388 0.20 0.49 13.43
N SER A 389 0.52 1.73 13.81
CA SER A 389 0.20 2.90 12.99
C SER A 389 1.02 2.93 11.70
N TRP A 390 0.57 3.71 10.73
CA TRP A 390 1.24 3.89 9.44
C TRP A 390 2.71 4.24 9.63
N VAL A 391 3.00 5.24 10.47
CA VAL A 391 4.37 5.71 10.65
C VAL A 391 5.24 4.69 11.41
N GLU A 392 4.69 3.93 12.36
CA GLU A 392 5.41 2.83 12.99
C GLU A 392 5.78 1.74 11.98
N ALA A 393 4.84 1.37 11.10
CA ALA A 393 5.06 0.35 10.09
C ALA A 393 6.08 0.78 9.01
N VAL A 394 6.04 2.05 8.61
CA VAL A 394 7.00 2.67 7.68
C VAL A 394 8.43 2.51 8.20
N TYR A 395 8.70 2.93 9.43
CA TYR A 395 10.06 2.89 9.99
C TYR A 395 10.48 1.46 10.37
N PHE A 396 9.56 0.57 10.72
CA PHE A 396 9.86 -0.85 10.87
C PHE A 396 10.32 -1.49 9.55
N ALA A 397 9.80 -1.02 8.42
CA ALA A 397 10.07 -1.57 7.09
C ALA A 397 11.21 -0.87 6.32
N LEU A 398 11.74 0.24 6.83
CA LEU A 398 12.72 1.09 6.15
C LEU A 398 14.15 0.86 6.69
N PRO A 399 15.12 0.40 5.89
CA PRO A 399 16.49 0.15 6.35
C PRO A 399 17.35 1.40 6.58
N ALA A 400 17.07 2.50 5.86
CA ALA A 400 17.96 3.65 5.77
C ALA A 400 17.22 4.98 5.93
N LEU A 401 17.78 5.85 6.76
CA LEU A 401 17.47 7.28 6.92
C LEU A 401 18.50 8.12 6.16
N SER A 402 18.27 9.43 6.01
CA SER A 402 19.09 10.31 5.15
C SER A 402 19.32 9.68 3.77
N TRP A 403 18.24 9.16 3.19
CA TRP A 403 18.27 8.45 1.91
C TRP A 403 17.02 8.81 1.11
N GLN A 404 16.62 7.97 0.17
CA GLN A 404 15.66 8.37 -0.87
C GLN A 404 14.18 8.18 -0.50
N ALA A 405 13.91 7.52 0.62
CA ALA A 405 12.57 7.05 0.94
C ALA A 405 11.66 8.14 1.52
N VAL A 406 10.40 8.16 1.07
CA VAL A 406 9.31 9.00 1.62
C VAL A 406 8.10 8.15 1.95
N ALA A 407 7.34 8.57 2.96
CA ALA A 407 6.09 7.95 3.36
C ALA A 407 4.94 8.95 3.29
N ILE A 408 3.91 8.63 2.51
CA ILE A 408 2.74 9.47 2.29
C ILE A 408 1.53 8.85 2.99
N GLY A 409 0.82 9.66 3.77
CA GLY A 409 -0.36 9.25 4.51
C GLY A 409 -0.39 9.86 5.91
N ASP A 410 -1.52 9.68 6.59
CA ASP A 410 -1.67 10.08 7.97
C ASP A 410 -0.82 9.18 8.87
N PRO A 411 0.15 9.71 9.65
CA PRO A 411 1.02 8.88 10.49
C PRO A 411 0.27 8.08 11.56
N LEU A 412 -0.90 8.56 11.99
CA LEU A 412 -1.74 7.90 13.00
C LEU A 412 -2.67 6.85 12.40
N TYR A 413 -2.69 6.68 11.08
CA TYR A 413 -3.58 5.72 10.42
C TYR A 413 -3.32 4.28 10.91
N ARG A 414 -4.34 3.63 11.48
CA ARG A 414 -4.26 2.25 11.97
C ARG A 414 -5.28 1.33 11.28
N PRO A 415 -4.98 0.80 10.09
CA PRO A 415 -5.93 -0.01 9.30
C PRO A 415 -6.44 -1.25 10.04
N PHE A 416 -5.61 -1.90 10.87
CA PHE A 416 -5.92 -3.20 11.47
C PHE A 416 -6.04 -3.16 13.01
N ALA A 417 -6.34 -1.99 13.60
CA ALA A 417 -6.51 -1.90 15.05
C ALA A 417 -7.67 -2.79 15.57
N PRO A 418 -7.45 -3.61 16.62
CA PRO A 418 -8.51 -4.44 17.22
C PRO A 418 -9.69 -3.63 17.79
N GLY A 419 -10.87 -4.24 17.86
CA GLY A 419 -12.05 -3.67 18.54
C GLY A 419 -12.83 -2.60 17.76
N ARG A 420 -12.38 -2.23 16.55
CA ARG A 420 -13.13 -1.37 15.62
C ARG A 420 -13.97 -2.22 14.68
N GLY A 421 -14.94 -2.92 15.26
CA GLY A 421 -15.91 -3.74 14.53
C GLY A 421 -16.94 -2.88 13.82
N SER A 422 -17.34 -3.30 12.62
CA SER A 422 -18.39 -2.69 11.79
C SER A 422 -19.73 -2.66 12.50
N SER A 423 -19.94 -1.66 13.33
CA SER A 423 -21.24 -1.34 13.97
C SER A 423 -21.91 -0.13 13.33
N ALA A 424 -21.18 0.64 12.51
CA ALA A 424 -21.79 1.67 11.67
C ALA A 424 -22.46 1.00 10.47
N LYS A 425 -23.80 0.90 10.51
CA LYS A 425 -24.58 0.83 9.27
C LYS A 425 -24.24 2.08 8.47
N ALA A 426 -23.65 1.93 7.29
CA ALA A 426 -23.55 3.03 6.36
C ALA A 426 -24.71 2.90 5.36
N ASP A 427 -25.42 4.01 5.18
CA ASP A 427 -26.56 4.09 4.27
C ASP A 427 -26.05 4.33 2.83
N GLY A 428 -26.56 3.56 1.87
CA GLY A 428 -26.32 3.77 0.44
C GLY A 428 -25.61 2.62 -0.29
N GLU A 429 -25.69 2.65 -1.62
CA GLU A 429 -25.23 1.60 -2.56
C GLU A 429 -23.69 1.37 -2.52
N TYR A 430 -22.90 2.40 -2.20
CA TYR A 430 -21.45 2.26 -2.05
C TYR A 430 -21.07 1.49 -0.75
N SER A 431 -21.91 1.57 0.30
CA SER A 431 -21.71 0.79 1.53
C SER A 431 -21.96 -0.69 1.29
N THR A 432 -23.07 -1.03 0.63
CA THR A 432 -23.44 -2.43 0.34
C THR A 432 -22.40 -3.10 -0.57
N ARG A 433 -21.82 -2.34 -1.51
CA ARG A 433 -20.70 -2.80 -2.34
C ARG A 433 -19.50 -3.25 -1.49
N LEU A 434 -19.03 -2.43 -0.57
CA LEU A 434 -17.85 -2.75 0.25
C LEU A 434 -18.14 -3.82 1.32
N GLU A 435 -19.37 -3.91 1.82
CA GLU A 435 -19.82 -4.96 2.75
C GLU A 435 -19.69 -6.38 2.17
N SER A 436 -19.86 -6.54 0.85
CA SER A 436 -19.68 -7.84 0.19
C SER A 436 -18.29 -8.44 0.41
N TYR A 437 -17.25 -7.60 0.52
CA TYR A 437 -15.89 -8.08 0.79
C TYR A 437 -15.71 -8.55 2.24
N ASP A 438 -16.42 -7.96 3.20
CA ASP A 438 -16.41 -8.43 4.58
C ASP A 438 -17.04 -9.83 4.68
N ALA A 439 -18.14 -10.06 3.95
CA ALA A 439 -18.80 -11.36 3.84
C ALA A 439 -17.88 -12.41 3.23
N VAL A 440 -17.25 -12.10 2.10
CA VAL A 440 -16.27 -13.00 1.46
C VAL A 440 -15.09 -13.27 2.40
N ARG A 441 -14.58 -12.28 3.13
CA ARG A 441 -13.50 -12.47 4.09
C ARG A 441 -13.91 -13.37 5.26
N ARG A 442 -15.13 -13.22 5.79
CA ARG A 442 -15.69 -14.14 6.80
C ARG A 442 -15.79 -15.56 6.28
N MET A 443 -16.33 -15.73 5.07
CA MET A 443 -16.45 -17.02 4.41
C MET A 443 -15.07 -17.69 4.28
N LYS A 444 -14.04 -17.00 3.78
CA LYS A 444 -12.68 -17.54 3.65
C LYS A 444 -12.05 -17.93 5.00
N ARG A 445 -12.34 -17.21 6.08
CA ARG A 445 -11.88 -17.59 7.43
C ARG A 445 -12.51 -18.89 7.90
N LEU A 446 -13.82 -19.04 7.74
CA LEU A 446 -14.52 -20.28 8.08
C LEU A 446 -14.02 -21.45 7.22
N GLU A 447 -13.79 -21.23 5.92
CA GLU A 447 -13.17 -22.23 5.02
C GLU A 447 -11.77 -22.65 5.54
N ALA A 448 -10.94 -21.69 5.97
CA ALA A 448 -9.62 -21.97 6.55
C ALA A 448 -9.67 -22.73 7.89
N GLU A 449 -10.76 -22.58 8.65
CA GLU A 449 -11.04 -23.36 9.87
C GLU A 449 -11.61 -24.76 9.58
N GLY A 450 -11.76 -25.14 8.30
CA GLY A 450 -12.36 -26.41 7.89
C GLY A 450 -13.89 -26.43 7.96
N LYS A 451 -14.54 -25.27 8.11
CA LYS A 451 -16.00 -25.11 8.25
C LYS A 451 -16.66 -24.67 6.94
N SER A 452 -16.28 -25.26 5.81
CA SER A 452 -16.72 -24.81 4.48
C SER A 452 -18.25 -24.84 4.28
N ALA A 453 -18.95 -25.81 4.87
CA ALA A 453 -20.41 -25.89 4.81
C ALA A 453 -21.08 -24.73 5.56
N GLU A 454 -20.62 -24.43 6.78
CA GLU A 454 -21.09 -23.28 7.57
C GLU A 454 -20.78 -21.96 6.85
N ALA A 455 -19.59 -21.86 6.24
CA ALA A 455 -19.18 -20.70 5.45
C ALA A 455 -20.17 -20.43 4.30
N LEU A 456 -20.52 -21.46 3.54
CA LEU A 456 -21.45 -21.35 2.42
C LEU A 456 -22.87 -21.02 2.88
N GLU A 457 -23.38 -21.67 3.92
CA GLU A 457 -24.71 -21.38 4.49
C GLU A 457 -24.82 -19.94 4.98
N ALA A 458 -23.83 -19.46 5.74
CA ALA A 458 -23.80 -18.09 6.22
C ALA A 458 -23.74 -17.07 5.05
N ALA A 459 -22.90 -17.34 4.05
CA ALA A 459 -22.78 -16.49 2.86
C ALA A 459 -24.07 -16.46 2.02
N LEU A 460 -24.75 -17.60 1.87
CA LEU A 460 -26.06 -17.71 1.21
C LEU A 460 -27.12 -16.89 1.95
N ALA A 461 -27.19 -17.02 3.28
CA ALA A 461 -28.14 -16.27 4.10
C ALA A 461 -27.92 -14.76 3.96
N GLU A 462 -26.67 -14.31 4.01
CA GLU A 462 -26.31 -12.91 3.84
C GLU A 462 -26.63 -12.41 2.42
N HIS A 463 -26.27 -13.16 1.39
CA HIS A 463 -26.56 -12.79 -0.01
C HIS A 463 -28.06 -12.72 -0.32
N ARG A 464 -28.90 -13.55 0.31
CA ARG A 464 -30.36 -13.45 0.20
C ARG A 464 -30.90 -12.17 0.84
N LEU A 465 -30.32 -11.75 1.97
CA LEU A 465 -30.74 -10.54 2.68
C LEU A 465 -30.21 -9.26 2.00
N ARG A 466 -28.99 -9.32 1.46
CA ARG A 466 -28.29 -8.21 0.80
C ARG A 466 -27.55 -8.73 -0.43
N PRO A 467 -28.25 -8.88 -1.58
CA PRO A 467 -27.60 -9.32 -2.80
C PRO A 467 -26.48 -8.37 -3.23
N GLY A 468 -25.29 -8.91 -3.45
CA GLY A 468 -24.12 -8.15 -3.91
C GLY A 468 -23.37 -8.88 -5.00
N LEU A 469 -22.81 -8.16 -5.98
CA LEU A 469 -22.10 -8.74 -7.12
C LEU A 469 -20.95 -9.65 -6.69
N VAL A 470 -20.09 -9.15 -5.81
CA VAL A 470 -18.90 -9.87 -5.33
C VAL A 470 -19.28 -11.09 -4.49
N LEU A 471 -20.21 -10.95 -3.56
CA LEU A 471 -20.66 -12.04 -2.71
C LEU A 471 -21.41 -13.11 -3.54
N GLY A 472 -22.27 -12.69 -4.47
CA GLY A 472 -23.01 -13.59 -5.35
C GLY A 472 -22.09 -14.42 -6.23
N ILE A 473 -21.08 -13.79 -6.83
CA ILE A 473 -20.01 -14.50 -7.57
C ILE A 473 -19.29 -15.49 -6.65
N ALA A 474 -18.92 -15.08 -5.45
CA ALA A 474 -18.18 -15.92 -4.52
C ALA A 474 -18.98 -17.15 -4.10
N VAL A 475 -20.24 -16.99 -3.73
CA VAL A 475 -21.20 -18.05 -3.37
C VAL A 475 -21.42 -18.99 -4.55
N ALA A 476 -21.72 -18.44 -5.74
CA ALA A 476 -22.00 -19.25 -6.93
C ALA A 476 -20.81 -20.15 -7.30
N ARG A 477 -19.57 -19.66 -7.16
CA ARG A 477 -18.37 -20.49 -7.38
C ARG A 477 -18.33 -21.69 -6.44
N ARG A 478 -18.59 -21.51 -5.14
CA ARG A 478 -18.59 -22.64 -4.18
C ARG A 478 -19.71 -23.62 -4.47
N GLN A 479 -20.89 -23.13 -4.87
CA GLN A 479 -21.99 -23.99 -5.30
C GLN A 479 -21.58 -24.82 -6.53
N LEU A 480 -20.96 -24.20 -7.54
CA LEU A 480 -20.43 -24.91 -8.71
C LEU A 480 -19.34 -25.93 -8.35
N ASP A 481 -18.43 -25.60 -7.44
CA ASP A 481 -17.40 -26.53 -6.94
C ASP A 481 -18.02 -27.77 -6.27
N HIS A 482 -19.21 -27.63 -5.68
CA HIS A 482 -20.01 -28.72 -5.12
C HIS A 482 -21.00 -29.35 -6.13
N GLY A 483 -20.99 -28.93 -7.40
CA GLY A 483 -21.91 -29.44 -8.44
C GLY A 483 -23.33 -28.88 -8.40
N ASP A 484 -23.62 -27.89 -7.55
CA ASP A 484 -24.93 -27.24 -7.42
C ASP A 484 -25.09 -26.11 -8.47
N VAL A 485 -25.26 -26.50 -9.72
CA VAL A 485 -25.44 -25.56 -10.85
C VAL A 485 -26.75 -24.76 -10.71
N SER A 486 -27.81 -25.39 -10.20
CA SER A 486 -29.12 -24.74 -10.04
C SER A 486 -29.09 -23.67 -8.96
N GLY A 487 -28.47 -23.97 -7.81
CA GLY A 487 -28.27 -23.01 -6.74
C GLY A 487 -27.33 -21.88 -7.15
N ALA A 488 -26.25 -22.17 -7.87
CA ALA A 488 -25.38 -21.14 -8.43
C ALA A 488 -26.16 -20.17 -9.33
N ALA A 489 -26.97 -20.71 -10.24
CA ALA A 489 -27.84 -19.89 -11.10
C ALA A 489 -28.82 -19.03 -10.30
N ALA A 490 -29.41 -19.57 -9.23
CA ALA A 490 -30.34 -18.83 -8.36
C ALA A 490 -29.63 -17.70 -7.61
N SER A 491 -28.44 -17.95 -7.05
CA SER A 491 -27.63 -16.96 -6.34
C SER A 491 -27.20 -15.82 -7.25
N LEU A 492 -26.76 -16.12 -8.48
CA LEU A 492 -26.38 -15.10 -9.47
C LEU A 492 -27.59 -14.26 -9.90
N ALA A 493 -28.76 -14.87 -10.06
CA ALA A 493 -29.97 -14.17 -10.52
C ALA A 493 -30.51 -13.11 -9.54
N LEU A 494 -30.06 -13.11 -8.28
CA LEU A 494 -30.41 -12.09 -7.29
C LEU A 494 -29.77 -10.72 -7.58
N VAL A 495 -28.75 -10.67 -8.44
CA VAL A 495 -28.02 -9.45 -8.77
C VAL A 495 -28.27 -9.07 -10.22
N ARG A 496 -28.69 -7.82 -10.44
CA ARG A 496 -28.83 -7.22 -11.77
C ARG A 496 -27.65 -6.29 -12.07
N PRO A 497 -27.25 -6.14 -13.34
CA PRO A 497 -26.16 -5.25 -13.70
C PRO A 497 -26.56 -3.78 -13.45
N PRO A 498 -25.82 -3.01 -12.62
CA PRO A 498 -26.14 -1.61 -12.38
C PRO A 498 -26.03 -0.78 -13.67
N SER A 499 -26.73 0.36 -13.68
CA SER A 499 -26.84 1.18 -14.88
C SER A 499 -25.53 1.83 -15.30
N ASN A 500 -24.68 2.18 -14.34
CA ASN A 500 -23.40 2.83 -14.53
C ASN A 500 -22.26 2.05 -13.87
N PRO A 501 -21.64 1.09 -14.58
CA PRO A 501 -20.56 0.28 -14.03
C PRO A 501 -19.29 1.10 -13.83
N VAL A 502 -18.72 1.02 -12.64
CA VAL A 502 -17.44 1.65 -12.30
C VAL A 502 -16.26 0.86 -12.86
N ALA A 503 -15.17 1.56 -13.15
CA ALA A 503 -14.04 1.03 -13.91
C ALA A 503 -13.39 -0.22 -13.29
N ASP A 504 -13.30 -0.26 -11.97
CA ASP A 504 -12.69 -1.36 -11.24
C ASP A 504 -13.57 -2.62 -11.21
N GLU A 505 -14.84 -2.54 -11.59
CA GLU A 505 -15.77 -3.68 -11.67
C GLU A 505 -16.01 -4.20 -13.08
N TRP A 506 -15.48 -3.58 -14.13
CA TRP A 506 -15.74 -4.01 -15.51
C TRP A 506 -15.40 -5.50 -15.74
N ALA A 507 -14.31 -5.98 -15.15
CA ALA A 507 -13.95 -7.39 -15.19
C ALA A 507 -14.91 -8.30 -14.38
N LEU A 508 -15.55 -7.79 -13.31
CA LEU A 508 -16.60 -8.52 -12.58
C LEU A 508 -17.83 -8.74 -13.46
N PHE A 509 -18.18 -7.78 -14.32
CA PHE A 509 -19.31 -7.93 -15.24
C PHE A 509 -19.08 -9.07 -16.21
N ARG A 510 -17.87 -9.16 -16.76
CA ARG A 510 -17.46 -10.27 -17.60
C ARG A 510 -17.50 -11.60 -16.84
N GLU A 511 -17.01 -11.62 -15.60
CA GLU A 511 -17.02 -12.81 -14.76
C GLU A 511 -18.44 -13.29 -14.44
N MET A 512 -19.33 -12.36 -14.08
CA MET A 512 -20.74 -12.61 -13.83
C MET A 512 -21.44 -13.17 -15.07
N ALA A 513 -21.21 -12.57 -16.24
CA ALA A 513 -21.77 -13.05 -17.50
C ALA A 513 -21.29 -14.48 -17.82
N ALA A 514 -20.00 -14.76 -17.63
CA ALA A 514 -19.44 -16.09 -17.86
C ALA A 514 -20.04 -17.14 -16.91
N LEU A 515 -20.21 -16.82 -15.62
CA LEU A 515 -20.82 -17.71 -14.64
C LEU A 515 -22.30 -17.97 -14.93
N LEU A 516 -23.06 -16.93 -15.31
CA LEU A 516 -24.45 -17.07 -15.73
C LEU A 516 -24.59 -17.96 -16.98
N GLN A 517 -23.72 -17.77 -17.98
CA GLN A 517 -23.72 -18.60 -19.18
C GLN A 517 -23.41 -20.06 -18.83
N GLY A 518 -22.39 -20.32 -18.02
CA GLY A 518 -22.02 -21.66 -17.56
C GLY A 518 -23.12 -22.34 -16.72
N ALA A 519 -23.93 -21.55 -16.02
CA ALA A 519 -25.07 -22.03 -15.22
C ALA A 519 -26.39 -22.12 -16.02
N GLY A 520 -26.35 -22.00 -17.36
CA GLY A 520 -27.52 -22.12 -18.23
C GLY A 520 -28.49 -20.93 -18.18
N LYS A 521 -28.01 -19.75 -17.75
CA LYS A 521 -28.76 -18.49 -17.68
C LYS A 521 -28.26 -17.50 -18.73
N GLY A 522 -28.20 -17.92 -19.99
CA GLY A 522 -27.53 -17.12 -21.01
C GLY A 522 -28.24 -15.82 -21.40
N GLU A 523 -29.58 -15.74 -21.39
CA GLU A 523 -30.26 -14.43 -21.52
C GLU A 523 -29.84 -13.41 -20.45
N ALA A 524 -29.68 -13.87 -19.20
CA ALA A 524 -29.15 -13.01 -18.14
C ALA A 524 -27.67 -12.68 -18.40
N ALA A 525 -26.86 -13.64 -18.85
CA ALA A 525 -25.47 -13.37 -19.25
C ALA A 525 -25.37 -12.30 -20.35
N LEU A 526 -26.27 -12.31 -21.33
CA LEU A 526 -26.34 -11.29 -22.37
C LEU A 526 -26.70 -9.91 -21.83
N GLU A 527 -27.56 -9.81 -20.82
CA GLU A 527 -27.84 -8.54 -20.15
C GLU A 527 -26.56 -7.92 -19.57
N TRP A 528 -25.73 -8.72 -18.90
CA TRP A 528 -24.44 -8.28 -18.35
C TRP A 528 -23.45 -7.87 -19.45
N TRP A 529 -23.35 -8.64 -20.54
CA TRP A 529 -22.52 -8.28 -21.69
C TRP A 529 -22.96 -6.98 -22.36
N ARG A 530 -24.26 -6.81 -22.60
CA ARG A 530 -24.83 -5.57 -23.15
C ARG A 530 -24.49 -4.39 -22.26
N ARG A 531 -24.63 -4.53 -20.94
CA ARG A 531 -24.27 -3.46 -20.00
C ARG A 531 -22.78 -3.12 -20.06
N LEU A 532 -21.91 -4.12 -20.01
CA LEU A 532 -20.45 -3.92 -20.04
C LEU A 532 -19.99 -3.24 -21.34
N LEU A 533 -20.47 -3.72 -22.49
CA LEU A 533 -20.07 -3.19 -23.80
C LEU A 533 -20.74 -1.85 -24.12
N SER A 534 -21.80 -1.47 -23.39
CA SER A 534 -22.40 -0.13 -23.49
C SER A 534 -21.55 0.99 -22.87
N VAL A 535 -20.52 0.64 -22.08
CA VAL A 535 -19.69 1.61 -21.37
C VAL A 535 -18.86 2.43 -22.37
N PRO A 536 -19.06 3.77 -22.45
CA PRO A 536 -18.35 4.59 -23.43
C PRO A 536 -16.84 4.62 -23.19
N ALA A 537 -16.43 4.63 -21.92
CA ALA A 537 -15.02 4.68 -21.48
C ALA A 537 -14.25 3.38 -21.75
N LEU A 538 -14.91 2.32 -22.20
CA LEU A 538 -14.26 1.05 -22.52
C LEU A 538 -13.39 1.21 -23.78
N GLY A 539 -12.08 1.32 -23.60
CA GLY A 539 -11.13 1.51 -24.71
C GLY A 539 -11.09 0.33 -25.69
N ALA A 540 -10.51 0.56 -26.87
CA ALA A 540 -10.40 -0.45 -27.93
C ALA A 540 -9.71 -1.75 -27.47
N THR A 541 -8.66 -1.65 -26.65
CA THR A 541 -7.93 -2.81 -26.11
C THR A 541 -8.83 -3.72 -25.28
N LEU A 542 -9.64 -3.16 -24.38
CA LEU A 542 -10.56 -3.95 -23.56
C LEU A 542 -11.71 -4.54 -24.39
N ARG A 543 -12.25 -3.75 -25.32
CA ARG A 543 -13.28 -4.22 -26.26
C ARG A 543 -12.78 -5.42 -27.06
N LEU A 544 -11.60 -5.33 -27.68
CA LEU A 544 -11.00 -6.42 -28.44
C LEU A 544 -10.76 -7.67 -27.59
N HIS A 545 -10.45 -7.50 -26.31
CA HIS A 545 -10.25 -8.61 -25.40
C HIS A 545 -11.58 -9.32 -25.04
N TRP A 546 -12.68 -8.59 -24.82
CA TRP A 546 -13.95 -9.16 -24.34
C TRP A 546 -15.00 -9.46 -25.42
N LEU A 547 -15.00 -8.76 -26.56
CA LEU A 547 -15.93 -8.99 -27.67
C LEU A 547 -15.98 -10.45 -28.15
N PRO A 548 -14.87 -11.20 -28.28
CA PRO A 548 -14.92 -12.60 -28.68
C PRO A 548 -15.79 -13.47 -27.77
N GLU A 549 -15.78 -13.20 -26.46
CA GLU A 549 -16.59 -13.93 -25.49
C GLU A 549 -18.07 -13.53 -25.59
N ALA A 550 -18.35 -12.23 -25.69
CA ALA A 550 -19.70 -11.70 -25.84
C ALA A 550 -20.38 -12.21 -27.13
N VAL A 551 -19.64 -12.27 -28.25
CA VAL A 551 -20.14 -12.82 -29.52
C VAL A 551 -20.48 -14.30 -29.38
N ARG A 552 -19.64 -15.10 -28.70
CA ARG A 552 -19.94 -16.52 -28.46
C ARG A 552 -21.18 -16.68 -27.60
N ALA A 553 -21.32 -15.90 -26.53
CA ALA A 553 -22.52 -15.91 -25.70
C ALA A 553 -23.77 -15.54 -26.50
N ALA A 554 -23.72 -14.48 -27.33
CA ALA A 554 -24.85 -14.04 -28.15
C ALA A 554 -25.28 -15.11 -29.16
N ARG A 555 -24.33 -15.81 -29.78
CA ARG A 555 -24.64 -16.93 -30.69
C ARG A 555 -25.26 -18.12 -29.97
N ALA A 556 -24.77 -18.45 -28.77
CA ALA A 556 -25.28 -19.57 -27.99
C ALA A 556 -26.77 -19.39 -27.62
N GLU A 557 -27.20 -18.16 -27.36
CA GLU A 557 -28.60 -17.83 -27.05
C GLU A 557 -29.45 -17.48 -28.29
N GLY A 558 -28.91 -17.59 -29.50
CA GLY A 558 -29.64 -17.26 -30.73
C GLY A 558 -29.87 -15.75 -30.97
N ALA A 559 -29.16 -14.88 -30.26
CA ALA A 559 -29.22 -13.42 -30.43
C ALA A 559 -28.38 -12.96 -31.64
N SER A 560 -28.71 -13.43 -32.84
CA SER A 560 -27.92 -13.26 -34.08
C SER A 560 -27.60 -11.80 -34.41
N ALA A 561 -28.59 -10.90 -34.32
CA ALA A 561 -28.38 -9.48 -34.61
C ALA A 561 -27.36 -8.83 -33.65
N GLN A 562 -27.40 -9.19 -32.37
CA GLN A 562 -26.43 -8.69 -31.38
C GLN A 562 -25.04 -9.26 -31.63
N ALA A 563 -24.95 -10.55 -31.95
CA ALA A 563 -23.69 -11.22 -32.27
C ALA A 563 -23.02 -10.61 -33.51
N GLU A 564 -23.80 -10.33 -34.56
CA GLU A 564 -23.32 -9.65 -35.77
C GLU A 564 -22.81 -8.24 -35.47
N ALA A 565 -23.58 -7.43 -34.72
CA ALA A 565 -23.17 -6.08 -34.35
C ALA A 565 -21.83 -6.06 -33.59
N TRP A 566 -21.67 -6.93 -32.59
CA TRP A 566 -20.42 -7.06 -31.84
C TRP A 566 -19.27 -7.62 -32.68
N GLN A 567 -19.54 -8.56 -33.59
CA GLN A 567 -18.55 -9.09 -34.52
C GLN A 567 -18.04 -8.01 -35.48
N THR A 568 -18.95 -7.18 -36.02
CA THR A 568 -18.59 -6.05 -36.89
C THR A 568 -17.75 -5.02 -36.13
N GLU A 569 -18.11 -4.72 -34.87
CA GLU A 569 -17.30 -3.86 -34.02
C GLU A 569 -15.90 -4.44 -33.79
N GLN A 570 -15.79 -5.74 -33.50
CA GLN A 570 -14.51 -6.40 -33.31
C GLN A 570 -13.62 -6.26 -34.55
N ILE A 571 -14.18 -6.51 -35.74
CA ILE A 571 -13.46 -6.39 -37.02
C ILE A 571 -12.98 -4.95 -37.22
N ARG A 572 -13.85 -3.96 -36.97
CA ARG A 572 -13.53 -2.53 -37.09
C ARG A 572 -12.39 -2.09 -36.16
N LEU A 573 -12.35 -2.63 -34.94
CA LEU A 573 -11.33 -2.29 -33.94
C LEU A 573 -10.00 -3.02 -34.15
N THR A 574 -10.00 -4.14 -34.89
CA THR A 574 -8.79 -4.93 -35.12
C THR A 574 -7.84 -4.15 -36.04
N PRO A 575 -6.59 -3.87 -35.62
CA PRO A 575 -5.64 -3.14 -36.46
C PRO A 575 -5.41 -3.88 -37.79
N LEU A 576 -5.50 -3.16 -38.91
CA LEU A 576 -5.09 -3.70 -40.21
C LEU A 576 -3.58 -3.96 -40.17
N ALA A 577 -3.15 -5.15 -40.62
CA ALA A 577 -1.73 -5.48 -40.72
C ALA A 577 -1.01 -4.40 -41.56
N PRO A 578 0.19 -3.93 -41.14
CA PRO A 578 0.97 -3.05 -41.98
C PRO A 578 1.27 -3.78 -43.30
N PRO A 579 1.19 -3.10 -44.46
CA PRO A 579 1.53 -3.73 -45.74
C PRO A 579 2.95 -4.26 -45.66
N SER A 580 3.13 -5.53 -46.02
CA SER A 580 4.44 -6.19 -46.11
C SER A 580 5.37 -5.35 -46.97
N ARG A 581 6.47 -4.85 -46.38
CA ARG A 581 7.59 -4.24 -47.09
C ARG A 581 8.72 -5.24 -47.22
#